data_AF-A0AAZ3QYT8-F1
#
_entry.id   AF-A0AAZ3QYT8-F1
#
_cell.length_a   1.000
_cell.length_b   1.000
_cell.length_c   1.000
_cell.angle_alpha   90.00
_cell.angle_beta   90.00
_cell.angle_gamma   90.00
#
_symmetry.space_group_name_H-M   'P 1'
#
loop_
_entity.id
_entity.type
_entity.pdbx_description
1 polymer ?
#
loop_
_entity_poly.entity_id
_entity_poly.type
_entity_poly.pdbx_seq_one_letter_code
_entity_poly.pdbx_strand_id
1 'polypeptide(L)'
;MRHRKCFGYVCTAVYLWTAFCFKGCVGGQYQRKLYKDLLTNYNRLERPVFNDSAPILVELGFTLLQIIDVDEKNQVLMTNAWLQLHWTDTYLSWNPENFPGVQNLRFPSNQIWVPDILLYNSADERFDATFHTNVLVNSSGSCQYIP
;
A
#
# COMPACT_ATOMS: atom_id res chain seq x y z
N MET A 1 -26.74 60.86 3.62
CA MET A 1 -26.34 60.09 2.42
C MET A 1 -24.92 59.46 2.47
N ARG A 2 -24.21 59.47 3.61
CA ARG A 2 -22.82 58.92 3.69
C ARG A 2 -22.73 57.46 4.20
N HIS A 3 -23.76 56.97 4.90
CA HIS A 3 -23.74 55.66 5.57
C HIS A 3 -23.99 54.44 4.66
N ARG A 4 -24.57 54.63 3.47
CA ARG A 4 -24.88 53.53 2.52
C ARG A 4 -23.68 53.07 1.69
N LYS A 5 -22.66 53.93 1.51
CA LYS A 5 -21.50 53.60 0.68
C LYS A 5 -20.49 52.69 1.40
N CYS A 6 -20.25 52.90 2.70
CA CYS A 6 -19.32 52.05 3.47
C CYS A 6 -19.77 50.59 3.61
N PHE A 7 -21.08 50.33 3.70
CA PHE A 7 -21.61 48.96 3.85
C PHE A 7 -21.40 48.12 2.57
N GLY A 8 -21.46 48.74 1.39
CA GLY A 8 -21.18 48.10 0.11
C GLY A 8 -19.73 47.66 -0.04
N TYR A 9 -18.77 48.51 0.35
CA TYR A 9 -17.34 48.18 0.24
C TYR A 9 -16.92 47.05 1.20
N VAL A 10 -17.53 46.96 2.38
CA VAL A 10 -17.27 45.87 3.34
C VAL A 10 -17.83 44.54 2.81
N CYS A 11 -19.05 44.52 2.25
CA CYS A 11 -19.60 43.31 1.64
C CYS A 11 -18.77 42.84 0.44
N THR A 12 -18.35 43.74 -0.45
CA THR A 12 -17.50 43.34 -1.59
C THR A 12 -16.12 42.84 -1.16
N ALA A 13 -15.55 43.42 -0.10
CA ALA A 13 -14.28 42.96 0.46
C ALA A 13 -14.41 41.56 1.08
N VAL A 14 -15.50 41.27 1.79
CA VAL A 14 -15.78 39.93 2.34
C VAL A 14 -16.01 38.91 1.22
N TYR A 15 -16.76 39.24 0.17
CA TYR A 15 -16.95 38.36 -0.99
C TYR A 15 -15.65 38.07 -1.76
N LEU A 16 -14.76 39.06 -1.89
CA LEU A 16 -13.44 38.85 -2.50
C LEU A 16 -12.52 38.01 -1.61
N TRP A 17 -12.60 38.14 -0.28
CA TRP A 17 -11.85 37.33 0.66
C TRP A 17 -12.33 35.87 0.70
N THR A 18 -13.65 35.65 0.69
CA THR A 18 -14.19 34.29 0.63
C THR A 18 -13.89 33.60 -0.70
N ALA A 19 -13.92 34.33 -1.83
CA ALA A 19 -13.53 33.79 -3.14
C ALA A 19 -12.03 33.45 -3.23
N PHE A 20 -11.15 34.20 -2.56
CA PHE A 20 -9.70 33.94 -2.54
C PHE A 20 -9.31 32.77 -1.62
N CYS A 21 -10.15 32.44 -0.64
CA CYS A 21 -9.92 31.34 0.31
C CYS A 21 -10.45 29.97 -0.16
N PHE A 22 -11.18 29.88 -1.27
CA PHE A 22 -11.50 28.60 -1.90
C PHE A 22 -10.32 28.10 -2.76
N LYS A 23 -9.18 27.82 -2.14
CA LYS A 23 -8.27 26.82 -2.71
C LYS A 23 -8.96 25.47 -2.50
N GLY A 24 -9.60 24.96 -3.55
CA GLY A 24 -10.14 23.60 -3.55
C GLY A 24 -9.08 22.65 -2.98
N CYS A 25 -9.47 21.82 -2.01
CA CYS A 25 -8.56 20.86 -1.41
C CYS A 25 -8.16 19.84 -2.49
N VAL A 26 -6.93 19.95 -2.96
CA VAL A 26 -6.33 19.01 -3.92
C VAL A 26 -5.82 17.79 -3.13
N GLY A 27 -6.73 17.10 -2.44
CA GLY A 27 -6.40 15.90 -1.68
C GLY A 27 -6.10 14.74 -2.62
N GLY A 28 -4.84 14.30 -2.69
CA GLY A 28 -4.47 13.01 -3.27
C GLY A 28 -4.46 12.90 -4.81
N GLN A 29 -4.46 14.01 -5.56
CA GLN A 29 -4.40 13.94 -7.03
C GLN A 29 -3.14 13.20 -7.53
N TYR A 30 -1.98 13.46 -6.93
CA TYR A 30 -0.73 12.77 -7.28
C TYR A 30 -0.80 11.28 -6.98
N GLN A 31 -1.33 10.90 -5.83
CA GLN A 31 -1.49 9.50 -5.45
C GLN A 31 -2.42 8.77 -6.43
N ARG A 32 -3.57 9.36 -6.76
CA ARG A 32 -4.53 8.78 -7.73
C ARG A 32 -3.92 8.63 -9.12
N LYS A 33 -3.17 9.63 -9.58
CA LYS A 33 -2.51 9.60 -10.87
C LYS A 33 -1.44 8.51 -10.91
N LEU A 34 -0.54 8.50 -9.93
CA LEU A 34 0.53 7.50 -9.82
C LEU A 34 -0.04 6.08 -9.75
N TYR A 35 -1.07 5.86 -8.94
CA TYR A 35 -1.71 4.55 -8.82
C TYR A 35 -2.26 4.05 -10.16
N LYS A 36 -2.87 4.94 -10.95
CA LYS A 36 -3.33 4.62 -12.30
C LYS A 36 -2.15 4.34 -13.24
N ASP A 37 -1.13 5.18 -13.20
CA ASP A 37 0.04 5.07 -14.08
C ASP A 37 0.79 3.74 -13.85
N LEU A 38 0.98 3.33 -12.59
CA LEU A 38 1.64 2.06 -12.23
C LEU A 38 0.83 0.84 -12.65
N LEU A 39 -0.51 0.86 -12.48
CA LEU A 39 -1.35 -0.31 -12.75
C LEU A 39 -1.82 -0.44 -14.21
N THR A 40 -1.61 0.55 -15.08
CA THR A 40 -2.18 0.55 -16.44
C THR A 40 -1.67 -0.64 -17.29
N ASN A 41 -0.41 -1.05 -17.12
CA ASN A 41 0.21 -2.17 -17.86
C ASN A 41 0.78 -3.24 -16.93
N TYR A 42 0.34 -3.27 -15.68
CA TYR A 42 0.87 -4.20 -14.70
C TYR A 42 0.11 -5.53 -14.79
N ASN A 43 0.83 -6.62 -15.05
CA ASN A 43 0.28 -7.96 -15.02
C ASN A 43 0.76 -8.70 -13.76
N ARG A 44 -0.17 -8.99 -12.84
CA ARG A 44 0.14 -9.72 -11.59
C ARG A 44 0.66 -11.14 -11.79
N LEU A 45 0.44 -11.74 -12.95
CA LEU A 45 0.90 -13.10 -13.26
C LEU A 45 2.35 -13.12 -13.73
N GLU A 46 2.89 -11.96 -14.10
CA GLU A 46 4.27 -11.81 -14.55
C GLU A 46 5.17 -11.54 -13.35
N ARG A 47 6.30 -12.25 -13.32
CA ARG A 47 7.31 -12.06 -12.29
C ARG A 47 8.00 -10.69 -12.51
N PRO A 48 8.04 -9.79 -11.52
CA PRO A 48 8.55 -8.44 -11.71
C PRO A 48 10.09 -8.38 -11.75
N VAL A 49 10.67 -8.68 -12.92
CA VAL A 49 12.12 -8.59 -13.16
C VAL A 49 12.42 -7.89 -14.49
N PHE A 50 13.56 -7.19 -14.55
CA PHE A 50 14.06 -6.61 -15.82
C PHE A 50 14.63 -7.66 -16.77
N ASN A 51 15.23 -8.71 -16.23
CA ASN A 51 15.86 -9.79 -17.00
C ASN A 51 15.29 -11.12 -16.51
N ASP A 52 14.72 -11.89 -17.42
CA ASP A 52 14.14 -13.21 -17.13
C ASP A 52 15.16 -14.19 -16.52
N SER A 53 16.45 -13.99 -16.79
CA SER A 53 17.51 -14.82 -16.21
C SER A 53 17.82 -14.49 -14.73
N ALA A 54 17.42 -13.31 -14.24
CA ALA A 54 17.71 -12.89 -12.87
C ALA A 54 16.64 -13.42 -11.90
N PRO A 55 16.98 -13.90 -10.69
CA PRO A 55 16.01 -14.31 -9.68
C PRO A 55 15.41 -13.11 -8.95
N ILE A 56 14.27 -13.31 -8.27
CA ILE A 56 13.77 -12.38 -7.24
C ILE A 56 14.26 -12.90 -5.88
N LEU A 57 14.90 -12.03 -5.11
CA LEU A 57 15.20 -12.29 -3.71
C LEU A 57 13.96 -11.97 -2.88
N VAL A 58 13.42 -12.98 -2.21
CA VAL A 58 12.32 -12.84 -1.24
C VAL A 58 12.90 -13.08 0.15
N GLU A 59 12.90 -12.06 0.98
CA GLU A 59 13.32 -12.14 2.36
C GLU A 59 12.11 -12.50 3.23
N LEU A 60 12.29 -13.52 4.06
CA LEU A 60 11.26 -14.03 4.96
C LEU A 60 11.67 -13.73 6.41
N GLY A 61 10.84 -12.97 7.09
CA GLY A 61 10.85 -12.81 8.54
C GLY A 61 9.74 -13.63 9.17
N PHE A 62 10.04 -14.34 10.25
CA PHE A 62 9.05 -15.06 11.04
C PHE A 62 9.16 -14.59 12.49
N THR A 63 8.04 -14.10 13.04
CA THR A 63 7.97 -13.66 14.44
C THR A 63 6.88 -14.42 15.14
N LEU A 64 7.26 -15.36 16.01
CA LEU A 64 6.33 -16.05 16.89
C LEU A 64 5.80 -15.06 17.93
N LEU A 65 4.49 -14.85 17.95
CA LEU A 65 3.83 -13.97 18.93
C LEU A 65 3.45 -14.77 20.18
N GLN A 66 2.79 -15.91 19.99
CA GLN A 66 2.30 -16.73 21.08
C GLN A 66 2.14 -18.19 20.65
N ILE A 67 2.42 -19.12 21.57
CA ILE A 67 1.97 -20.51 21.50
C ILE A 67 0.58 -20.57 22.13
N ILE A 68 -0.42 -20.91 21.33
CA ILE A 68 -1.82 -20.97 21.77
C ILE A 68 -2.06 -22.27 22.53
N ASP A 69 -1.66 -23.39 21.92
CA ASP A 69 -1.88 -24.72 22.48
C ASP A 69 -0.87 -25.74 21.93
N VAL A 70 -0.64 -26.81 22.68
CA VAL A 70 0.17 -27.97 22.30
C VAL A 70 -0.69 -29.21 22.53
N ASP A 71 -1.10 -29.87 21.44
CA ASP A 71 -1.79 -31.16 21.51
C ASP A 71 -0.77 -32.28 21.33
N GLU A 72 -0.25 -32.81 22.43
CA GLU A 72 0.77 -33.86 22.38
C GLU A 72 0.22 -35.19 21.85
N LYS A 73 -1.08 -35.44 22.02
CA LYS A 73 -1.73 -36.67 21.55
C LYS A 73 -1.82 -36.71 20.03
N ASN A 74 -2.19 -35.58 19.43
CA ASN A 74 -2.33 -35.46 17.98
C ASN A 74 -1.06 -34.90 17.30
N GLN A 75 -0.04 -34.54 18.08
CA GLN A 75 1.23 -33.94 17.60
C GLN A 75 1.03 -32.62 16.85
N VAL A 76 0.10 -31.78 17.33
CA VAL A 76 -0.24 -30.49 16.71
C VAL A 76 0.17 -29.34 17.62
N LEU A 77 0.87 -28.36 17.05
CA LEU A 77 1.23 -27.11 17.70
C LEU A 77 0.40 -25.96 17.10
N MET A 78 -0.40 -25.28 17.92
CA MET A 78 -1.15 -24.10 17.50
C MET A 78 -0.39 -22.84 17.91
N THR A 79 -0.04 -22.00 16.94
CA THR A 79 0.70 -20.75 17.19
C THR A 79 0.06 -19.57 16.50
N ASN A 80 0.27 -18.39 17.08
CA ASN A 80 0.05 -17.10 16.43
C ASN A 80 1.42 -16.51 16.08
N ALA A 81 1.65 -16.19 14.82
CA ALA A 81 2.90 -15.66 14.32
C ALA A 81 2.68 -14.64 13.20
N TRP A 82 3.61 -13.71 13.07
CA TRP A 82 3.71 -12.86 11.88
C TRP A 82 4.66 -13.48 10.87
N LEU A 83 4.17 -13.62 9.65
CA LEU A 83 4.98 -13.84 8.47
C LEU A 83 5.24 -12.49 7.82
N GLN A 84 6.51 -12.12 7.64
CA GLN A 84 6.91 -10.87 7.02
C GLN A 84 7.65 -11.19 5.73
N LEU A 85 7.16 -10.67 4.61
CA LEU A 85 7.73 -10.91 3.30
C LEU A 85 8.21 -9.59 2.72
N HIS A 86 9.45 -9.60 2.24
CA HIS A 86 10.06 -8.45 1.57
C HIS A 86 10.61 -8.87 0.22
N TRP A 87 10.28 -8.11 -0.82
CA TRP A 87 10.84 -8.27 -2.17
C TRP A 87 10.89 -6.91 -2.86
N THR A 88 11.49 -6.85 -4.03
CA THR A 88 11.51 -5.64 -4.86
C THR A 88 10.79 -5.91 -6.17
N ASP A 89 9.80 -5.09 -6.49
CA ASP A 89 9.09 -5.09 -7.75
C ASP A 89 9.59 -3.92 -8.61
N THR A 90 10.19 -4.26 -9.76
CA THR A 90 10.78 -3.25 -10.66
C THR A 90 9.75 -2.38 -11.35
N TYR A 91 8.54 -2.91 -11.59
CA TYR A 91 7.46 -2.19 -12.28
C TYR A 91 6.70 -1.24 -11.35
N LEU A 92 6.76 -1.46 -10.04
CA LEU A 92 6.15 -0.59 -9.02
C LEU A 92 7.12 0.47 -8.47
N SER A 93 8.10 0.89 -9.27
CA SER A 93 9.05 1.96 -8.92
C SER A 93 8.66 3.29 -9.56
N TRP A 94 8.89 4.41 -8.86
CA TRP A 94 8.63 5.76 -9.40
C TRP A 94 9.59 6.80 -8.85
N ASN A 95 9.78 7.90 -9.59
CA ASN A 95 10.53 9.05 -9.08
C ASN A 95 9.61 9.87 -8.14
N PRO A 96 9.93 10.00 -6.83
CA PRO A 96 9.12 10.78 -5.89
C PRO A 96 9.08 12.28 -6.22
N GLU A 97 10.04 12.80 -6.98
CA GLU A 97 10.04 14.21 -7.43
C GLU A 97 8.87 14.53 -8.36
N ASN A 98 8.43 13.56 -9.17
CA ASN A 98 7.29 13.72 -10.09
C ASN A 98 5.94 13.72 -9.36
N PHE A 99 5.90 13.18 -8.14
CA PHE A 99 4.69 12.98 -7.34
C PHE A 99 4.94 13.47 -5.90
N PRO A 100 5.02 14.79 -5.70
CA PRO A 100 5.38 15.36 -4.40
C PRO A 100 4.40 14.92 -3.31
N GLY A 101 4.95 14.40 -2.21
CA GLY A 101 4.20 13.92 -1.05
C GLY A 101 3.81 12.44 -1.10
N VAL A 102 4.09 11.71 -2.19
CA VAL A 102 3.77 10.28 -2.30
C VAL A 102 5.04 9.43 -2.18
N GLN A 103 5.34 9.01 -0.95
CA GLN A 103 6.51 8.16 -0.65
C GLN A 103 6.19 6.67 -0.66
N ASN A 104 5.01 6.30 -0.14
CA ASN A 104 4.57 4.92 -0.03
C ASN A 104 3.14 4.79 -0.56
N LEU A 105 2.85 3.65 -1.19
CA LEU A 105 1.54 3.26 -1.65
C LEU A 105 1.13 1.94 -1.00
N ARG A 106 -0.19 1.72 -0.91
CA ARG A 106 -0.75 0.45 -0.45
C ARG A 106 -1.54 -0.17 -1.57
N PHE A 107 -1.20 -1.42 -1.91
CA PHE A 107 -1.88 -2.19 -2.92
C PHE A 107 -2.56 -3.39 -2.27
N PRO A 108 -3.82 -3.69 -2.62
CA PRO A 108 -4.40 -5.00 -2.34
C PRO A 108 -3.52 -6.12 -2.91
N SER A 109 -3.28 -7.18 -2.14
CA SER A 109 -2.42 -8.30 -2.57
C SER A 109 -2.92 -8.99 -3.84
N ASN A 110 -4.22 -8.89 -4.15
CA ASN A 110 -4.83 -9.48 -5.35
C ASN A 110 -4.60 -8.68 -6.65
N GLN A 111 -4.07 -7.46 -6.57
CA GLN A 111 -3.83 -6.59 -7.73
C GLN A 111 -2.40 -6.60 -8.22
N ILE A 112 -1.46 -6.99 -7.36
CA ILE A 112 -0.04 -7.03 -7.69
C ILE A 112 0.50 -8.46 -7.58
N TRP A 113 1.71 -8.68 -8.12
CA TRP A 113 2.41 -9.94 -7.93
C TRP A 113 2.84 -10.08 -6.45
N VAL A 114 2.63 -11.26 -5.88
CA VAL A 114 3.02 -11.62 -4.51
C VAL A 114 3.65 -13.01 -4.58
N PRO A 115 4.74 -13.29 -3.84
CA PRO A 115 5.34 -14.61 -3.84
C PRO A 115 4.42 -15.67 -3.21
N ASP A 116 4.35 -16.83 -3.83
CA ASP A 116 3.59 -17.97 -3.32
C ASP A 116 4.38 -18.69 -2.23
N ILE A 117 3.94 -18.57 -0.96
CA ILE A 117 4.59 -19.20 0.19
C ILE A 117 3.56 -20.04 0.94
N LEU A 118 3.93 -21.29 1.23
CA LEU A 118 3.04 -22.28 1.84
C LEU A 118 3.74 -23.02 2.98
N LEU A 119 2.98 -23.27 4.05
CA LEU A 119 3.42 -24.17 5.12
C LEU A 119 3.07 -25.62 4.77
N TYR A 120 4.08 -26.39 4.36
CA TYR A 120 3.90 -27.80 4.00
C TYR A 120 3.42 -28.68 5.14
N ASN A 121 3.85 -28.40 6.37
CA ASN A 121 3.52 -29.19 7.55
C ASN A 121 2.35 -28.56 8.33
N SER A 122 1.38 -28.00 7.61
CA SER A 122 0.16 -27.47 8.23
C SER A 122 -0.75 -28.61 8.68
N ALA A 123 -1.29 -28.50 9.89
CA ALA A 123 -2.34 -29.38 10.41
C ALA A 123 -3.74 -28.74 10.29
N ASP A 124 -3.84 -27.56 9.66
CA ASP A 124 -5.11 -26.87 9.39
C ASP A 124 -5.83 -27.51 8.19
N GLU A 125 -7.17 -27.50 8.20
CA GLU A 125 -8.00 -27.94 7.07
C GLU A 125 -7.89 -26.99 5.86
N ARG A 126 -7.58 -25.71 6.11
CA ARG A 126 -7.37 -24.72 5.07
C ARG A 126 -6.00 -24.90 4.44
N PHE A 127 -5.97 -24.85 3.11
CA PHE A 127 -4.72 -24.86 2.37
C PHE A 127 -3.87 -23.63 2.68
N ASP A 128 -4.51 -22.48 2.89
CA ASP A 128 -3.86 -21.23 3.30
C ASP A 128 -4.54 -20.69 4.57
N ALA A 129 -3.77 -20.60 5.65
CA ALA A 129 -4.21 -20.12 6.95
C ALA A 129 -3.91 -18.61 7.16
N THR A 130 -3.33 -17.93 6.17
CA THR A 130 -2.93 -16.53 6.29
C THR A 130 -4.08 -15.54 6.06
N PHE A 131 -3.97 -14.33 6.62
CA PHE A 131 -4.95 -13.26 6.50
C PHE A 131 -4.47 -12.14 5.57
N HIS A 132 -4.97 -12.14 4.34
CA HIS A 132 -4.43 -11.26 3.32
C HIS A 132 -4.66 -9.76 3.65
N THR A 133 -3.56 -9.03 3.82
CA THR A 133 -3.55 -7.57 4.01
C THR A 133 -3.10 -6.83 2.75
N ASN A 134 -3.02 -5.49 2.82
CA ASN A 134 -2.45 -4.69 1.75
C ASN A 134 -0.91 -4.73 1.80
N VAL A 135 -0.29 -4.84 0.63
CA VAL A 135 1.16 -4.71 0.46
C VAL A 135 1.54 -3.23 0.49
N LEU A 136 2.54 -2.90 1.30
CA LEU A 136 3.14 -1.58 1.34
C LEU A 136 4.28 -1.52 0.34
N VAL A 137 4.25 -0.56 -0.57
CA VAL A 137 5.28 -0.38 -1.61
C VAL A 137 5.88 1.01 -1.49
N ASN A 138 7.20 1.09 -1.45
CA ASN A 138 7.96 2.34 -1.44
C ASN A 138 8.32 2.76 -2.88
N SER A 139 8.64 4.04 -3.08
CA SER A 139 9.12 4.62 -4.34
C SER A 139 10.25 3.85 -5.04
N SER A 140 11.09 3.14 -4.29
CA SER A 140 12.15 2.27 -4.84
C SER A 140 11.63 0.96 -5.45
N GLY A 141 10.34 0.65 -5.34
CA GLY A 141 9.75 -0.64 -5.70
C GLY A 141 9.87 -1.70 -4.60
N SER A 142 10.46 -1.36 -3.43
CA SER A 142 10.52 -2.27 -2.29
C SER A 142 9.12 -2.51 -1.72
N CYS A 143 8.74 -3.77 -1.66
CA CYS A 143 7.45 -4.27 -1.21
C CYS A 143 7.60 -4.93 0.16
N GLN A 144 6.66 -4.63 1.05
CA GLN A 144 6.51 -5.25 2.37
C GLN A 144 5.10 -5.81 2.50
N TYR A 145 5.01 -7.09 2.82
CA TYR A 145 3.75 -7.79 3.01
C TYR A 145 3.74 -8.57 4.32
N ILE A 146 2.67 -8.40 5.09
CA ILE A 146 2.45 -9.08 6.37
C ILE A 146 1.02 -9.63 6.34
N PRO A 147 0.82 -10.83 5.78
CA PRO A 147 -0.48 -11.51 5.84
C PRO A 147 -0.75 -12.13 7.22
#